data_AF-A0A9W4X7V5-F1
#
_entry.id   AF-A0A9W4X7V5-F1
#
_cell.length_a   1.000
_cell.length_b   1.000
_cell.length_c   1.000
_cell.angle_alpha   90.00
_cell.angle_beta   90.00
_cell.angle_gamma   90.00
#
_symmetry.space_group_name_H-M   'P 1'
#
loop_
_entity.id
_entity.type
_entity.pdbx_description
1 polymer ?
#
loop_
_entity_poly.entity_id
_entity_poly.type
_entity_poly.pdbx_seq_one_letter_code
_entity_poly.pdbx_strand_id
1 'polypeptide(L)'
;MSSILFEDMFIVDSTDPGRYTKVCRITGYSSTSQDIKITLDINNELFPVKSKDSLTITLASSLGNDSSMVTSNGSWRPPRDGERSIADDYDYVMYGTVYKFEENVDNDKMSVYISFGGLLMRLEGGYRSLSNLKQENAYILIRHYR
;
A
#
# COMPACT_ATOMS: atom_id res chain seq x y z
N MET A 1 -16.69 -11.33 2.20
CA MET A 1 -15.35 -11.95 2.08
C MET A 1 -14.36 -10.81 2.05
N SER A 2 -13.44 -10.75 3.01
CA SER A 2 -12.50 -9.64 3.12
C SER A 2 -11.55 -9.65 1.93
N SER A 3 -11.55 -8.58 1.15
CA SER A 3 -10.60 -8.33 0.05
C SER A 3 -9.22 -7.87 0.55
N ILE A 4 -9.04 -7.79 1.87
CA ILE A 4 -7.79 -7.38 2.51
C ILE A 4 -6.78 -8.52 2.37
N LEU A 5 -5.65 -8.21 1.74
CA LEU A 5 -4.53 -9.13 1.51
C LEU A 5 -3.51 -9.05 2.64
N PHE A 6 -3.31 -7.84 3.18
CA PHE A 6 -2.34 -7.55 4.23
C PHE A 6 -2.77 -6.29 4.98
N GLU A 7 -2.60 -6.26 6.29
CA GLU A 7 -2.85 -5.09 7.14
C GLU A 7 -1.84 -5.11 8.27
N ASP A 8 -1.14 -3.99 8.48
CA ASP A 8 -0.24 -3.83 9.61
C ASP A 8 -0.01 -2.35 9.95
N MET A 9 0.53 -2.12 11.14
CA MET A 9 0.96 -0.80 11.60
C MET A 9 2.46 -0.63 11.34
N PHE A 10 2.82 0.44 10.66
CA PHE A 10 4.21 0.78 10.36
C PHE A 10 4.62 2.04 11.09
N ILE A 11 5.84 2.01 11.64
CA ILE A 11 6.51 3.19 12.18
C ILE A 11 7.46 3.71 11.11
N VAL A 12 7.30 4.97 10.75
CA VAL A 12 8.16 5.64 9.77
C VAL A 12 9.52 5.90 10.41
N ASP A 13 10.57 5.35 9.82
CA ASP A 13 11.95 5.53 10.28
C ASP A 13 12.56 6.79 9.65
N SER A 14 12.46 6.90 8.32
CA SER A 14 13.00 8.03 7.57
C SER A 14 12.10 8.45 6.41
N THR A 15 12.24 9.71 6.02
CA THR A 15 11.52 10.33 4.91
C THR A 15 12.52 11.06 4.02
N ASP A 16 12.72 10.61 2.79
CA ASP A 16 13.65 11.19 1.83
C ASP A 16 12.91 11.78 0.62
N PRO A 17 12.85 13.12 0.45
CA PRO A 17 12.26 13.74 -0.73
C PRO A 17 13.17 13.68 -1.97
N GLY A 18 14.45 13.35 -1.82
CA GLY A 18 15.42 13.34 -2.91
C GLY A 18 15.47 14.69 -3.65
N ARG A 19 15.18 14.67 -4.97
CA ARG A 19 15.09 15.87 -5.83
C ARG A 19 13.65 16.29 -6.14
N TYR A 20 12.66 15.64 -5.53
CA TYR A 20 11.26 15.89 -5.79
C TYR A 20 10.70 16.90 -4.79
N THR A 21 9.72 17.68 -5.22
CA THR A 21 9.04 18.67 -4.36
C THR A 21 7.77 18.12 -3.72
N LYS A 22 7.10 17.18 -4.41
CA LYS A 22 5.80 16.64 -4.00
C LYS A 22 5.86 15.18 -3.53
N VAL A 23 6.84 14.42 -4.00
CA VAL A 23 6.99 12.99 -3.70
C VAL A 23 8.06 12.82 -2.64
N CYS A 24 7.82 11.93 -1.69
CA CYS A 24 8.79 11.52 -0.68
C CYS A 24 8.83 10.00 -0.61
N ARG A 25 10.04 9.44 -0.49
CA ARG A 25 10.25 8.04 -0.19
C ARG A 25 10.28 7.86 1.32
N ILE A 26 9.31 7.13 1.85
CA ILE A 26 9.27 6.75 3.25
C ILE A 26 9.87 5.36 3.42
N THR A 27 10.68 5.18 4.46
CA THR A 27 11.12 3.88 4.94
C THR A 27 10.59 3.65 6.33
N GLY A 28 10.13 2.43 6.60
CA GLY A 28 9.57 2.09 7.90
C GLY A 28 9.63 0.59 8.16
N TYR A 29 9.27 0.23 9.39
CA TYR A 29 9.18 -1.16 9.84
C TYR A 29 7.85 -1.39 10.52
N SER A 30 7.36 -2.62 10.47
CA SER A 30 6.15 -3.01 11.19
C SER A 30 6.36 -2.92 12.69
N SER A 31 5.36 -2.40 13.40
CA SER A 31 5.32 -2.38 14.86
C SER A 31 5.10 -3.77 15.45
N THR A 32 4.48 -4.69 14.70
CA THR A 32 4.14 -6.04 15.16
C THR A 32 5.29 -7.01 14.91
N SER A 33 6.05 -6.80 13.83
CA SER A 33 7.15 -7.68 13.43
C SER A 33 8.27 -6.88 12.79
N GLN A 34 9.38 -6.70 13.51
CA GLN A 34 10.54 -5.93 13.04
C GLN A 34 11.19 -6.50 11.76
N ASP A 35 10.90 -7.76 11.42
CA ASP A 35 11.31 -8.38 10.16
C ASP A 35 10.61 -7.80 8.94
N ILE A 36 9.43 -7.19 9.09
CA ILE A 36 8.68 -6.60 8.00
C ILE A 36 9.12 -5.16 7.81
N LYS A 37 9.65 -4.86 6.63
CA LYS A 37 10.13 -3.53 6.24
C LYS A 37 9.38 -3.04 5.02
N ILE A 38 9.06 -1.76 5.02
CA ILE A 38 8.41 -1.10 3.89
C ILE A 38 9.26 0.06 3.39
N THR A 39 9.32 0.18 2.06
CA THR A 39 9.79 1.38 1.37
C THR A 39 8.69 1.78 0.41
N LEU A 40 8.19 3.02 0.51
CA LEU A 40 7.04 3.48 -0.26
C LEU A 40 7.26 4.91 -0.73
N ASP A 41 7.00 5.17 -2.00
CA ASP A 41 6.88 6.53 -2.53
C ASP A 41 5.46 7.05 -2.32
N ILE A 42 5.33 8.21 -1.68
CA ILE A 42 4.04 8.86 -1.42
C ILE A 42 4.03 10.31 -1.92
N ASN A 43 2.86 10.84 -2.22
CA ASN A 43 2.70 12.27 -2.44
C ASN A 43 2.56 13.00 -1.09
N ASN A 44 3.68 13.54 -0.61
CA ASN A 44 3.79 14.23 0.67
C ASN A 44 3.06 15.59 0.70
N GLU A 45 2.71 16.18 -0.45
CA GLU A 45 1.89 17.39 -0.50
C GLU A 45 0.42 17.10 -0.15
N LEU A 46 -0.10 15.95 -0.60
CA LEU A 46 -1.47 15.52 -0.32
C LEU A 46 -1.60 14.80 1.03
N PHE A 47 -0.61 13.99 1.37
CA PHE A 47 -0.58 13.18 2.59
C PHE A 47 0.77 13.39 3.30
N PRO A 48 0.86 14.40 4.18
CA PRO A 48 2.12 14.78 4.81
C PRO A 48 2.54 13.75 5.87
N VAL A 49 3.71 13.16 5.70
CA VAL A 49 4.27 12.15 6.62
C VAL A 49 5.62 12.62 7.15
N LYS A 50 5.84 12.41 8.45
CA LYS A 50 7.10 12.73 9.14
C LYS A 50 7.74 11.47 9.70
N SER A 51 9.04 11.56 9.97
CA SER A 51 9.75 10.51 10.70
C SER A 51 9.12 10.33 12.10
N LYS A 52 9.02 9.06 12.53
CA LYS A 52 8.35 8.58 13.75
C LYS A 52 6.83 8.62 13.73
N ASP A 53 6.20 8.99 12.62
CA ASP A 53 4.76 8.83 12.47
C ASP A 53 4.40 7.34 12.45
N SER A 54 3.25 7.01 13.03
CA SER A 54 2.67 5.67 12.98
C SER A 54 1.54 5.66 11.94
N LEU A 55 1.65 4.78 10.96
CA LEU A 55 0.72 4.65 9.84
C LEU A 55 0.10 3.25 9.87
N THR A 56 -1.22 3.17 9.69
CA THR A 56 -1.85 1.88 9.36
C THR A 56 -1.84 1.74 7.85
N ILE A 57 -1.22 0.67 7.36
CA ILE A 57 -1.12 0.37 5.92
C ILE A 57 -1.84 -0.95 5.65
N THR A 58 -2.80 -0.87 4.74
CA THR A 58 -3.62 -2.02 4.32
C THR A 58 -3.50 -2.19 2.81
N LEU A 59 -3.18 -3.41 2.37
CA LEU A 59 -3.24 -3.82 0.98
C LEU A 59 -4.52 -4.61 0.75
N ALA A 60 -5.27 -4.23 -0.26
CA ALA A 60 -6.53 -4.87 -0.63
C ALA A 60 -6.58 -5.18 -2.12
N SER A 61 -7.22 -6.28 -2.49
CA SER A 61 -7.48 -6.67 -3.87
C SER A 61 -8.63 -5.92 -4.51
N SER A 62 -9.55 -5.44 -3.68
CA SER A 62 -10.83 -4.87 -4.08
C SER A 62 -11.33 -3.91 -3.00
N LEU A 63 -12.00 -2.84 -3.41
CA LEU A 63 -12.62 -1.88 -2.50
C LEU A 63 -14.03 -2.28 -2.05
N GLY A 64 -14.53 -3.43 -2.53
CA GLY A 64 -15.88 -3.95 -2.25
C GLY A 64 -16.98 -3.38 -3.15
N ASN A 65 -16.71 -2.29 -3.86
CA ASN A 65 -17.61 -1.64 -4.82
C ASN A 65 -16.99 -1.55 -6.24
N ASP A 66 -15.97 -2.34 -6.56
CA ASP A 66 -15.31 -2.26 -7.88
C ASP A 66 -16.29 -2.47 -9.05
N SER A 67 -17.35 -3.26 -8.87
CA SER A 67 -18.39 -3.45 -9.88
C SER A 67 -19.22 -2.21 -10.19
N SER A 68 -19.28 -1.22 -9.29
CA SER A 68 -19.91 0.09 -9.56
C SER A 68 -18.89 1.12 -10.08
N MET A 69 -17.60 0.95 -9.76
CA MET A 69 -16.51 1.83 -10.17
C MET A 69 -15.96 1.54 -11.58
N VAL A 70 -16.15 0.33 -12.09
CA VAL A 70 -15.69 -0.07 -13.43
C VAL A 70 -16.89 -0.32 -14.33
N THR A 71 -16.98 0.41 -15.44
CA THR A 71 -18.01 0.16 -16.46
C THR A 71 -17.76 -1.12 -17.23
N SER A 72 -18.77 -1.57 -17.97
CA SER A 72 -18.71 -2.72 -18.87
C SER A 72 -17.60 -2.61 -19.94
N ASN A 73 -17.11 -1.40 -20.23
CA ASN A 73 -16.00 -1.14 -21.14
C ASN A 73 -14.64 -0.92 -20.44
N GLY A 74 -14.55 -1.17 -19.13
CA GLY A 74 -13.32 -1.04 -18.35
C GLY A 74 -12.94 0.39 -17.95
N SER A 75 -13.81 1.39 -18.19
CA SER A 75 -13.55 2.77 -17.77
C SER A 75 -13.82 2.95 -16.28
N TRP A 76 -12.94 3.70 -15.62
CA TRP A 76 -13.13 4.10 -14.24
C TRP A 76 -14.25 5.15 -14.12
N ARG A 77 -15.03 5.06 -13.05
CA ARG A 77 -16.04 6.04 -12.64
C ARG A 77 -15.82 6.43 -11.18
N PRO A 78 -16.01 7.72 -10.84
CA PRO A 78 -16.03 8.13 -9.45
C PRO A 78 -17.20 7.46 -8.72
N PRO A 79 -17.04 7.16 -7.41
CA PRO A 79 -18.11 6.61 -6.60
C PRO A 79 -19.32 7.55 -6.59
N ARG A 80 -20.52 6.95 -6.56
CA ARG A 80 -21.78 7.70 -6.46
C ARG A 80 -22.07 8.08 -5.02
N ASP A 81 -22.80 9.17 -4.83
CA ASP A 81 -23.27 9.59 -3.51
C ASP A 81 -24.01 8.43 -2.81
N GLY A 82 -23.54 8.05 -1.62
CA GLY A 82 -24.11 6.98 -0.80
C GLY A 82 -23.49 5.58 -0.99
N GLU A 83 -22.60 5.38 -1.96
CA GLU A 83 -21.82 4.13 -2.08
C GLU A 83 -20.61 4.17 -1.14
N ARG A 84 -20.75 3.54 0.03
CA ARG A 84 -19.65 3.40 0.98
C ARG A 84 -18.65 2.34 0.52
N SER A 85 -17.37 2.66 0.55
CA SER A 85 -16.27 1.75 0.24
C SER A 85 -15.31 1.65 1.42
N ILE A 86 -14.43 0.65 1.41
CA ILE A 86 -13.37 0.57 2.42
C ILE A 86 -12.41 1.76 2.34
N ALA A 87 -12.32 2.45 1.19
CA ALA A 87 -11.47 3.63 1.03
C ALA A 87 -11.93 4.81 1.90
N ASP A 88 -13.22 4.89 2.26
CA ASP A 88 -13.76 6.00 3.07
C ASP A 88 -13.25 5.98 4.53
N ASP A 89 -12.72 4.85 4.98
CA ASP A 89 -12.18 4.67 6.33
C ASP A 89 -10.67 5.01 6.41
N TYR A 90 -10.05 5.41 5.29
CA TYR A 90 -8.63 5.73 5.15
C TYR A 90 -8.40 7.13 4.57
N ASP A 91 -7.23 7.70 4.83
CA ASP A 91 -6.90 9.08 4.45
C ASP A 91 -6.23 9.17 3.06
N TYR A 92 -5.55 8.10 2.64
CA TYR A 92 -4.77 8.07 1.41
C TYR A 92 -4.90 6.72 0.72
N VAL A 93 -5.19 6.75 -0.59
CA VAL A 93 -5.45 5.55 -1.38
C VAL A 93 -4.69 5.63 -2.70
N MET A 94 -4.02 4.54 -3.09
CA MET A 94 -3.45 4.39 -4.41
C MET A 94 -3.82 3.04 -5.02
N TYR A 95 -3.91 3.00 -6.35
CA TYR A 95 -4.12 1.77 -7.12
C TYR A 95 -2.87 1.48 -7.96
N GLY A 96 -2.42 0.24 -7.94
CA GLY A 96 -1.17 -0.15 -8.57
C GLY A 96 -1.12 -1.62 -8.95
N THR A 97 -0.04 -1.97 -9.62
CA THR A 97 0.20 -3.30 -10.15
C THR A 97 1.48 -3.87 -9.56
N VAL A 98 1.42 -5.13 -9.12
CA VAL A 98 2.57 -5.87 -8.65
C VAL A 98 3.37 -6.32 -9.86
N TYR A 99 4.63 -5.89 -9.94
CA TYR A 99 5.45 -6.13 -11.14
C TYR A 99 6.62 -7.08 -10.90
N LYS A 100 7.00 -7.31 -9.64
CA LYS A 100 8.13 -8.18 -9.31
C LYS A 100 7.95 -8.82 -7.93
N PHE A 101 8.34 -10.08 -7.85
CA PHE A 101 8.46 -10.86 -6.62
C PHE A 101 9.88 -11.40 -6.53
N GLU A 102 10.49 -11.29 -5.36
CA GLU A 102 11.78 -11.90 -5.06
C GLU A 102 11.62 -12.82 -3.85
N GLU A 103 11.81 -14.11 -4.07
CA GLU A 103 11.83 -15.12 -3.02
C GLU A 103 13.30 -15.42 -2.69
N ASN A 104 13.72 -15.12 -1.46
CA ASN A 104 15.06 -15.49 -0.97
C ASN A 104 14.97 -16.84 -0.27
N VAL A 105 15.31 -17.90 -1.01
CA VAL A 105 15.22 -19.31 -0.56
C VAL A 105 16.05 -19.55 0.71
N ASP A 106 17.17 -18.83 0.87
CA ASP A 106 18.12 -19.06 1.96
C ASP A 106 17.68 -18.46 3.31
N ASN A 107 16.75 -17.50 3.32
CA ASN A 107 16.41 -16.72 4.53
C ASN A 107 14.91 -16.68 4.85
N ASP A 108 14.10 -17.50 4.17
CA ASP A 108 12.62 -17.56 4.30
C ASP A 108 11.94 -16.18 4.20
N LYS A 109 12.59 -15.25 3.48
CA LYS A 109 12.16 -13.86 3.26
C LYS A 109 11.71 -13.65 1.83
N MET A 110 10.64 -12.88 1.67
CA MET A 110 10.06 -12.51 0.40
C MET A 110 10.03 -10.98 0.28
N SER A 111 10.30 -10.46 -0.91
CA SER A 111 10.13 -9.05 -1.26
C SER A 111 9.11 -8.92 -2.38
N VAL A 112 8.10 -8.08 -2.16
CA VAL A 112 7.06 -7.75 -3.13
C VAL A 112 7.27 -6.32 -3.61
N TYR A 113 7.23 -6.12 -4.92
CA TYR A 113 7.38 -4.80 -5.54
C TYR A 113 6.11 -4.39 -6.29
N ILE A 114 5.58 -3.23 -5.93
CA ILE A 114 4.33 -2.69 -6.50
C ILE A 114 4.61 -1.30 -7.09
N SER A 115 3.97 -1.00 -8.22
CA SER A 115 4.03 0.31 -8.86
C SER A 115 2.64 0.94 -8.89
N PHE A 116 2.49 2.11 -8.28
CA PHE A 116 1.29 2.93 -8.26
C PHE A 116 1.42 4.07 -9.27
N GLY A 117 1.45 3.73 -10.56
CA GLY A 117 1.59 4.71 -11.65
C GLY A 117 2.94 5.44 -11.65
N GLY A 118 4.00 4.80 -11.16
CA GLY A 118 5.35 5.38 -11.07
C GLY A 118 5.83 5.64 -9.65
N LEU A 119 4.94 5.65 -8.66
CA LEU A 119 5.30 5.61 -7.24
C LEU A 119 5.57 4.17 -6.84
N LEU A 120 6.78 3.88 -6.36
CA LEU A 120 7.21 2.50 -6.12
C LEU A 120 7.02 2.11 -4.66
N MET A 121 6.72 0.84 -4.44
CA MET A 121 6.72 0.21 -3.14
C MET A 121 7.54 -1.07 -3.15
N ARG A 122 8.27 -1.29 -2.07
CA ARG A 122 8.93 -2.55 -1.72
C ARG A 122 8.47 -2.95 -0.32
N LEU A 123 7.85 -4.11 -0.22
CA LEU A 123 7.47 -4.73 1.05
C LEU A 123 8.28 -6.01 1.24
N GLU A 124 9.11 -6.03 2.27
CA GLU A 124 9.96 -7.17 2.63
C GLU A 124 9.42 -7.80 3.92
N GLY A 125 9.36 -9.12 3.99
CA GLY A 125 8.84 -9.82 5.17
C GLY A 125 8.89 -11.34 5.02
N GLY A 126 8.38 -12.06 6.02
CA GLY A 126 8.33 -13.53 5.99
C GLY A 126 7.36 -14.09 4.94
N TYR A 127 7.69 -15.26 4.39
CA TYR A 127 6.94 -15.89 3.30
C TYR A 127 5.44 -16.05 3.59
N ARG A 128 5.08 -16.45 4.82
CA ARG A 128 3.68 -16.68 5.22
C ARG A 128 2.81 -15.41 5.20
N SER A 129 3.41 -14.26 5.47
CA SER A 129 2.67 -12.99 5.53
C SER A 129 2.43 -12.38 4.16
N LEU A 130 3.28 -12.70 3.18
CA LEU A 130 3.30 -12.05 1.85
C LEU A 130 2.81 -12.95 0.71
N SER A 131 2.58 -14.25 0.97
CA SER A 131 2.12 -15.22 -0.03
C SER A 131 0.78 -14.86 -0.69
N ASN A 132 -0.09 -14.12 0.02
CA ASN A 132 -1.39 -13.67 -0.47
C ASN A 132 -1.32 -12.52 -1.48
N LEU A 133 -0.15 -11.89 -1.64
CA LEU A 133 0.04 -10.74 -2.53
C LEU A 133 0.31 -11.11 -3.99
N LYS A 134 0.13 -12.38 -4.39
CA LYS A 134 0.33 -12.87 -5.77
C LYS A 134 -0.66 -12.30 -6.80
N GLN A 135 -1.52 -11.36 -6.42
CA GLN A 135 -2.46 -10.74 -7.34
C GLN A 135 -1.79 -9.64 -8.16
N GLU A 136 -2.23 -9.47 -9.41
CA GLU A 136 -1.63 -8.52 -10.34
C GLU A 136 -1.91 -7.08 -9.91
N ASN A 137 -3.11 -6.78 -9.42
CA ASN A 137 -3.52 -5.42 -9.04
C ASN A 137 -3.84 -5.34 -7.55
N ALA A 138 -3.44 -4.24 -6.92
CA ALA A 138 -3.65 -4.00 -5.51
C ALA A 138 -3.95 -2.52 -5.25
N TYR A 139 -4.82 -2.30 -4.28
CA TYR A 139 -5.02 -1.02 -3.63
C TYR A 139 -4.16 -0.96 -2.37
N ILE A 140 -3.48 0.16 -2.17
CA ILE A 140 -2.90 0.51 -0.87
C ILE A 140 -3.76 1.58 -0.23
N LEU A 141 -4.10 1.34 1.03
CA LEU A 141 -4.94 2.18 1.88
C LEU A 141 -4.11 2.57 3.10
N ILE A 142 -3.99 3.87 3.36
CA ILE A 142 -3.14 4.40 4.42
C ILE A 142 -3.94 5.40 5.24
N ARG A 143 -3.79 5.32 6.56
CA ARG A 143 -4.29 6.33 7.49
C ARG A 143 -3.28 6.61 8.58
N HIS A 144 -3.31 7.81 9.11
CA HIS A 144 -2.54 8.10 10.31
C HIS A 144 -3.14 7.34 11.50
N TYR A 145 -2.27 6.74 12.31
CA TYR A 145 -2.68 6.23 13.60
C TYR A 145 -3.02 7.44 14.50
N ARG A 146 -4.25 7.46 15.02
CA ARG A 146 -4.73 8.51 15.94
C ARG A 146 -4.45 8.13 17.39
#